data_AF-A0A378AZK0-F1
#
_entry.id   AF-A0A378AZK0-F1
#
_cell.length_a   1.000
_cell.length_b   1.000
_cell.length_c   1.000
_cell.angle_alpha   90.00
_cell.angle_beta   90.00
_cell.angle_gamma   90.00
#
_symmetry.space_group_name_H-M   'P 1'
#
loop_
_entity.id
_entity.type
_entity.pdbx_description
1 polymer ?
#
loop_
_entity_poly.entity_id
_entity_poly.type
_entity_poly.pdbx_seq_one_letter_code
_entity_poly.pdbx_strand_id
1 'polypeptide(L)'
;MLPLLSGYRDKDNLTVNVTTNYKRHYMDSGILGGASDGQVTLADFRTLVPRDEIEGISFFDTDTYSQFKAKEESDKVGSAALSPSFVPRKSDNLPPQQQ
;
A
#
# COMPACT_ATOMS: atom_id res chain seq x y z
N MET A 1 3.94 16.32 -9.93
CA MET A 1 4.60 16.49 -11.26
C MET A 1 3.58 16.10 -12.32
N LEU A 2 3.22 17.02 -13.22
CA LEU A 2 2.29 16.73 -14.32
C LEU A 2 3.07 16.17 -15.52
N PRO A 3 2.56 15.13 -16.21
CA PRO A 3 3.21 14.60 -17.40
C PRO A 3 3.21 15.66 -18.51
N LEU A 4 4.39 15.92 -19.08
CA LEU A 4 4.56 16.91 -20.15
C LEU A 4 4.32 16.31 -21.54
N LEU A 5 4.73 15.05 -21.73
CA LEU A 5 4.65 14.32 -22.97
C LEU A 5 4.12 12.90 -22.70
N SER A 6 3.31 12.35 -23.61
CA SER A 6 3.04 10.91 -23.66
C SER A 6 3.26 10.37 -25.07
N GLY A 7 3.36 9.06 -25.14
CA GLY A 7 3.70 8.34 -26.35
C GLY A 7 3.80 6.85 -26.07
N TYR A 8 4.39 6.13 -27.00
CA TYR A 8 4.68 4.70 -26.87
C TYR A 8 6.09 4.40 -27.37
N ARG A 9 6.66 3.30 -26.90
CA ARG A 9 7.90 2.75 -27.44
C ARG A 9 7.54 1.61 -28.37
N ASP A 10 7.95 1.71 -29.62
CA ASP A 10 7.81 0.65 -30.61
C ASP A 10 8.70 -0.53 -30.19
N LYS A 11 8.13 -1.74 -30.19
CA LYS A 11 8.79 -2.94 -29.66
C LYS A 11 9.89 -3.48 -30.59
N ASP A 12 9.77 -3.22 -31.89
CA ASP A 12 10.57 -3.87 -32.93
C ASP A 12 11.79 -3.00 -33.27
N ASN A 13 11.62 -1.67 -33.28
CA ASN A 13 12.72 -0.72 -33.54
C ASN A 13 13.18 0.05 -32.27
N LEU A 14 12.56 -0.20 -31.11
CA LEU A 14 12.84 0.46 -29.83
C LEU A 14 12.71 1.99 -29.85
N THR A 15 12.04 2.56 -30.85
CA THR A 15 11.88 4.00 -31.03
C THR A 15 10.77 4.51 -30.12
N VAL A 16 11.05 5.61 -29.41
CA VAL A 16 10.06 6.31 -28.61
C VAL A 16 9.32 7.31 -29.51
N ASN A 17 8.03 7.07 -29.72
CA ASN A 17 7.14 7.93 -30.48
C ASN A 17 6.32 8.79 -29.51
N VAL A 18 6.59 10.09 -29.50
CA VAL A 18 5.80 11.05 -28.70
C VAL A 18 4.56 11.44 -29.49
N THR A 19 3.38 11.09 -28.97
CA THR A 19 2.10 11.33 -29.63
C THR A 19 1.38 12.56 -29.09
N THR A 20 1.65 12.93 -27.83
CA THR A 20 0.91 13.99 -27.15
C THR A 20 1.85 14.93 -26.42
N ASN A 21 1.63 16.23 -26.62
CA ASN A 21 2.29 17.30 -25.87
C ASN A 21 1.27 17.99 -24.96
N TYR A 22 1.16 17.52 -23.72
CA TYR A 22 0.22 18.05 -22.74
C TYR A 22 0.51 19.49 -22.37
N LYS A 23 1.79 19.91 -22.38
CA LYS A 23 2.15 21.32 -22.13
C LYS A 23 1.44 22.23 -23.12
N ARG A 24 1.46 21.88 -24.41
CA ARG A 24 0.77 22.64 -25.45
C ARG A 24 -0.76 22.58 -25.25
N HIS A 25 -1.29 21.40 -24.97
CA HIS A 25 -2.72 21.25 -24.70
C HIS A 25 -3.21 22.10 -23.53
N TYR A 26 -2.44 22.18 -22.43
CA TYR A 26 -2.75 23.03 -21.28
C TYR A 26 -2.64 24.53 -21.59
N MET A 27 -1.74 24.92 -22.51
CA MET A 27 -1.65 26.32 -22.97
C MET A 27 -2.87 26.67 -23.84
N ASP A 28 -3.16 25.82 -24.82
CA ASP A 28 -4.26 26.03 -25.77
C ASP A 28 -5.63 26.00 -25.07
N SER A 29 -5.75 25.22 -23.98
CA SER A 29 -6.98 25.14 -23.16
C SER A 29 -7.09 26.22 -22.09
N GLY A 30 -6.13 27.17 -22.02
CA GLY A 30 -6.13 28.25 -21.02
C GLY A 30 -5.82 27.81 -19.58
N ILE A 31 -5.51 26.53 -19.37
CA ILE A 31 -5.20 25.93 -18.05
C ILE A 31 -3.89 26.51 -17.47
N LEU A 32 -2.91 26.82 -18.33
CA LEU A 32 -1.64 27.43 -17.93
C LEU A 32 -1.71 28.96 -17.79
N GLY A 33 -2.78 29.59 -18.28
CA GLY A 33 -2.87 31.03 -18.52
C GLY A 33 -4.06 31.68 -17.84
N GLY A 34 -4.18 31.54 -16.51
CA GLY A 34 -4.78 32.56 -15.65
C GLY A 34 -6.16 33.12 -16.01
N ALA A 35 -7.10 32.31 -16.48
CA ALA A 35 -8.52 32.65 -16.37
C ALA A 35 -9.04 32.11 -15.02
N SER A 36 -8.88 32.95 -13.97
CA SER A 36 -9.44 32.81 -12.62
C SER A 36 -8.69 31.90 -11.63
N ASP A 37 -7.61 32.44 -11.05
CA ASP A 37 -7.19 32.26 -9.64
C ASP A 37 -6.68 30.91 -9.10
N GLY A 38 -6.00 30.09 -9.90
CA GLY A 38 -5.19 29.01 -9.31
C GLY A 38 -4.28 28.31 -10.31
N GLN A 39 -2.98 28.24 -10.01
CA GLN A 39 -2.16 27.17 -10.58
C GLN A 39 -2.86 25.85 -10.25
N VAL A 40 -3.16 25.02 -11.24
CA VAL A 40 -3.67 23.67 -10.97
C VAL A 40 -2.63 22.93 -10.13
N THR A 41 -2.93 22.76 -8.86
CA THR A 41 -2.11 22.07 -7.87
C THR A 41 -2.52 20.61 -7.81
N LEU A 42 -1.71 19.76 -7.16
CA LEU A 42 -2.10 18.38 -6.90
C LEU A 42 -3.39 18.27 -6.06
N ALA A 43 -3.75 19.31 -5.32
CA ALA A 43 -4.98 19.34 -4.52
C ALA A 43 -6.26 19.45 -5.38
N ASP A 44 -6.14 19.88 -6.64
CA ASP A 44 -7.27 19.98 -7.57
C ASP A 44 -7.63 18.63 -8.19
N PHE A 45 -6.78 17.61 -8.03
CA PHE A 45 -7.03 16.25 -8.52
C PHE A 45 -7.61 15.38 -7.41
N ARG A 46 -8.64 14.60 -7.75
CA ARG A 46 -9.16 13.54 -6.87
C ARG A 46 -8.36 12.26 -7.10
N THR A 47 -7.79 11.70 -6.03
CA THR A 47 -7.25 10.34 -6.08
C THR A 47 -8.40 9.34 -6.11
N LEU A 48 -8.54 8.63 -7.22
CA LEU A 48 -9.50 7.53 -7.36
C LEU A 48 -8.74 6.22 -7.18
N VAL A 49 -9.19 5.40 -6.23
CA VAL A 49 -8.70 4.03 -6.05
C VAL A 49 -9.76 3.10 -6.65
N PRO A 50 -9.45 2.30 -7.68
CA PRO A 50 -10.38 1.33 -8.24
C PRO A 50 -10.85 0.36 -7.16
N ARG A 51 -12.17 0.19 -7.02
CA ARG A 51 -12.75 -0.69 -5.99
C ARG A 51 -12.25 -2.13 -6.13
N ASP A 52 -12.08 -2.60 -7.35
CA ASP A 52 -11.68 -3.97 -7.65
C ASP A 52 -10.22 -4.27 -7.26
N GLU A 53 -9.41 -3.23 -7.01
CA GLU A 53 -8.04 -3.34 -6.49
C GLU A 53 -7.97 -3.26 -4.96
N ILE A 54 -9.10 -2.99 -4.27
CA ILE A 54 -9.15 -2.92 -2.81
C ILE A 54 -9.30 -4.34 -2.25
N GLU A 55 -8.21 -4.95 -1.79
CA GLU A 55 -8.22 -6.29 -1.18
C GLU A 55 -8.90 -6.31 0.20
N GLY A 56 -8.89 -5.19 0.94
CA GLY A 56 -9.54 -5.11 2.24
C GLY A 56 -9.56 -3.71 2.84
N ILE A 57 -10.60 -3.43 3.62
CA ILE A 57 -10.72 -2.23 4.45
C ILE A 57 -10.78 -2.69 5.90
N SER A 58 -9.83 -2.22 6.72
CA SER A 58 -9.82 -2.51 8.15
C SER A 58 -10.16 -1.24 8.92
N PHE A 59 -11.04 -1.36 9.92
CA PHE A 59 -11.22 -0.31 10.90
C PHE A 59 -9.97 -0.26 11.77
N PHE A 60 -9.13 0.74 11.54
CA PHE A 60 -7.95 0.98 12.34
C PHE A 60 -8.24 2.06 13.37
N ASP A 61 -8.13 1.70 14.64
CA ASP A 61 -8.19 2.61 15.77
C ASP A 61 -6.83 2.61 16.48
N THR A 62 -6.20 3.77 16.56
CA THR A 62 -4.89 3.96 17.19
C THR A 62 -4.91 3.59 18.67
N ASP A 63 -6.03 3.85 19.37
CA ASP A 63 -6.14 3.55 20.79
C ASP A 63 -6.19 2.03 21.02
N THR A 64 -7.02 1.34 20.25
CA THR A 64 -7.11 -0.13 20.23
C THR A 64 -5.77 -0.78 19.84
N TYR A 65 -5.08 -0.28 18.81
CA TYR A 65 -3.76 -0.78 18.41
C TYR A 65 -2.74 -0.67 19.56
N SER A 66 -2.73 0.47 20.25
CA SER A 66 -1.80 0.72 21.36
C SER A 66 -2.05 -0.24 22.53
N GLN A 67 -3.32 -0.52 22.84
CA GLN A 67 -3.70 -1.50 23.86
C GLN A 67 -3.29 -2.92 23.46
N PHE A 68 -3.51 -3.32 22.21
CA PHE A 68 -3.06 -4.63 21.72
C PHE A 68 -1.54 -4.77 21.81
N LYS A 69 -0.78 -3.73 21.48
CA LYS A 69 0.69 -3.77 21.57
C LYS A 69 1.18 -3.85 23.01
N ALA A 70 0.57 -3.10 23.93
CA ALA A 70 0.91 -3.19 25.35
C ALA A 70 0.64 -4.61 25.91
N LYS A 71 -0.48 -5.22 25.51
CA LYS A 71 -0.84 -6.59 25.90
C LYS A 71 0.12 -7.62 25.28
N GLU A 72 0.43 -7.51 24.00
CA GLU A 72 1.38 -8.38 23.31
C GLU A 72 2.76 -8.37 24.00
N GLU A 73 3.22 -7.20 24.44
CA GLU A 73 4.50 -7.09 25.16
C GLU A 73 4.44 -7.75 26.54
N SER A 74 3.33 -7.55 27.28
CA SER A 74 3.11 -8.25 28.55
C SER A 74 3.08 -9.78 28.36
N ASP A 75 2.42 -10.27 27.31
CA ASP A 75 2.31 -11.70 27.00
C ASP A 75 3.68 -12.28 26.59
N LYS A 76 4.52 -11.52 25.87
CA LYS A 76 5.90 -11.92 25.57
C LYS A 76 6.74 -12.09 26.83
N VAL A 77 6.64 -11.15 27.77
CA VAL A 77 7.36 -11.22 29.05
C VAL A 77 6.87 -12.38 29.91
N GLY A 78 5.56 -12.65 29.89
CA GLY A 78 4.95 -13.76 30.63
C GLY A 78 5.08 -15.14 29.95
N SER A 79 5.55 -15.21 28.72
CA SER A 79 5.64 -16.46 27.96
C SER A 79 6.79 -17.33 28.45
N ALA A 80 6.46 -18.39 29.20
CA ALA A 80 7.41 -19.44 29.58
C ALA A 80 7.70 -20.46 28.44
N ALA A 81 7.00 -20.33 27.30
CA ALA A 81 7.06 -21.28 26.19
C ALA A 81 8.40 -21.27 25.44
N LEU A 82 9.21 -20.22 25.62
CA LEU A 82 10.54 -20.07 25.02
C LEU A 82 11.60 -19.80 26.09
N SER A 83 11.54 -20.48 27.25
CA SER A 83 12.73 -20.50 28.10
C SER A 83 13.88 -21.15 27.31
N PRO A 84 15.14 -20.70 27.47
CA PRO A 84 16.29 -21.34 26.82
C PRO A 84 16.42 -22.84 27.14
N SER A 85 15.75 -23.29 28.20
CA SER A 85 15.68 -24.66 28.68
C SER A 85 14.44 -25.42 28.19
N PHE A 86 13.60 -24.82 27.34
CA PHE A 86 12.41 -25.46 26.81
C PHE A 86 12.81 -26.55 25.81
N VAL A 87 12.72 -27.81 26.26
CA VAL A 87 12.83 -28.99 25.40
C VAL A 87 11.43 -29.56 25.22
N PRO A 88 10.89 -29.62 23.99
CA PRO A 88 9.62 -30.29 23.73
C PRO A 88 9.68 -31.74 24.26
N ARG A 89 8.73 -32.12 25.12
CA ARG A 89 8.66 -33.51 25.60
C ARG A 89 8.38 -34.41 24.40
N LYS A 90 9.29 -35.37 24.17
CA LYS A 90 9.13 -36.39 23.14
C LYS A 90 7.87 -37.20 23.44
N SER A 91 6.99 -37.29 22.44
CA SER A 91 5.69 -37.98 22.50
C SER A 91 5.86 -39.50 22.49
N ASP A 92 6.59 -40.06 23.46
CA ASP A 92 6.88 -41.50 23.52
C ASP A 92 5.99 -42.25 24.53
N ASN A 93 4.99 -41.60 25.15
CA ASN A 93 4.05 -42.26 26.06
C ASN A 93 2.61 -41.78 25.82
N LEU A 94 2.02 -42.17 24.68
CA LEU A 94 0.56 -42.26 24.58
C LEU A 94 0.15 -43.64 25.13
N PRO A 95 -0.76 -43.72 26.11
CA PRO A 95 -1.32 -45.01 26.51
C PRO A 95 -2.03 -45.65 25.31
N PRO A 96 -1.98 -46.98 25.16
CA PRO A 96 -2.64 -47.66 24.06
C PRO A 96 -4.12 -47.34 24.09
N GLN A 97 -4.64 -46.86 22.95
CA GLN A 97 -6.07 -46.66 22.80
C GLN A 97 -6.76 -48.02 22.88
N GLN A 98 -7.70 -48.14 23.81
CA GLN A 98 -8.54 -49.32 23.94
C GLN A 98 -9.41 -49.44 22.69
N GLN A 99 -9.49 -50.66 22.18
CA GLN A 99 -10.18 -51.08 20.95
C GLN A 99 -11.69 -50.79 20.99
#